data_AF-A0A6P3ZGM9-F1
#
_entry.id   AF-A0A6P3ZGM9-F1
#
_cell.length_a   1.000
_cell.length_b   1.000
_cell.length_c   1.000
_cell.angle_alpha   90.00
_cell.angle_beta   90.00
_cell.angle_gamma   90.00
#
_symmetry.space_group_name_H-M   'P 1'
#
loop_
_entity.id
_entity.type
_entity.pdbx_description
1 polymer ?
#
loop_
_entity_poly.entity_id
_entity_poly.type
_entity_poly.pdbx_seq_one_letter_code
_entity_poly.pdbx_strand_id
1 'polypeptide(L)'
;MPTPEVVVLRTLITILTQEPGNELEVFKFVKWAYNRASEVGSDCFFGKGEVGRRERNWFAVTSWNLGTKTGKERNFELCSHFMKLASKFYGFLVDSEVEENSIMVCKSLILTVSAMIASENQKNAALSDSEVKQVIELLDRAGKILKTNSTGTRLNDDQASNIEPDLFFIYTFCAYEIQGRLNDLGSQLVLVKGFASSKVCNPRYLLQIGLRASQGPRPNYEIATFALNECLSALLSSPSPDYQNVALIVRKLIVIASIGKGETDDEALHAMYKQAYRVMVGLKDGEYPIEKGKWLATTAWNRAALPMQLGQIDVGKKWMNTGLELAKQVPSMETCRLSMEDFVGGLGKEFCVQNDGDNRSQLTV
;
A
#
# COMPACT_ATOMS: atom_id res chain seq x y z
N MET A 1 -20.28 42.75 -10.83
CA MET A 1 -18.93 42.86 -11.42
C MET A 1 -17.93 42.33 -10.42
N PRO A 2 -16.85 41.64 -10.83
CA PRO A 2 -15.78 41.27 -9.91
C PRO A 2 -15.06 42.54 -9.44
N THR A 3 -14.42 42.49 -8.27
CA THR A 3 -13.65 43.65 -7.81
C THR A 3 -12.43 43.89 -8.72
N PRO A 4 -11.99 45.15 -8.91
CA PRO A 4 -10.78 45.45 -9.68
C PRO A 4 -9.55 44.67 -9.19
N GLU A 5 -9.45 44.43 -7.87
CA GLU A 5 -8.38 43.65 -7.23
C GLU A 5 -8.34 42.21 -7.76
N VAL A 6 -9.48 41.53 -7.86
CA VAL A 6 -9.58 40.17 -8.39
C VAL A 6 -9.14 40.09 -9.85
N VAL A 7 -9.54 41.07 -10.67
CA VAL A 7 -9.18 41.11 -12.09
C VAL A 7 -7.67 41.27 -12.27
N VAL A 8 -7.04 42.15 -11.48
CA VAL A 8 -5.58 42.34 -11.50
C VAL A 8 -4.86 41.05 -11.12
N LEU A 9 -5.25 40.41 -10.01
CA LEU A 9 -4.63 39.17 -9.55
C LEU A 9 -4.79 38.03 -10.56
N ARG A 10 -5.99 37.86 -11.12
CA ARG A 10 -6.25 36.86 -12.16
C ARG A 10 -5.38 37.08 -13.40
N THR A 11 -5.23 38.34 -13.82
CA THR A 11 -4.41 38.69 -15.00
C THR A 11 -2.93 38.41 -14.75
N LEU A 12 -2.40 38.80 -13.59
CA LEU A 12 -1.01 38.53 -13.21
C LEU A 12 -0.72 37.02 -13.16
N ILE A 13 -1.58 36.24 -12.52
CA ILE A 13 -1.46 34.78 -12.47
C ILE A 13 -1.47 34.19 -13.87
N THR A 14 -2.36 34.66 -14.75
CA THR A 14 -2.46 34.18 -16.13
C THR A 14 -1.17 34.41 -16.90
N ILE A 15 -0.59 35.62 -16.81
CA ILE A 15 0.68 35.96 -17.47
C ILE A 15 1.81 35.10 -16.93
N LEU A 16 1.97 35.03 -15.60
CA LEU A 16 3.06 34.28 -14.97
C LEU A 16 2.99 32.78 -15.27
N THR A 17 1.79 32.22 -15.48
CA THR A 17 1.61 30.79 -15.78
C THR A 17 2.04 30.42 -17.21
N GLN A 18 2.19 31.40 -18.12
CA GLN A 18 2.65 31.15 -19.49
C GLN A 18 4.16 30.90 -19.56
N GLU A 19 4.91 31.36 -18.56
CA GLU A 19 6.36 31.23 -18.50
C GLU A 19 6.77 30.10 -17.54
N PRO A 20 7.63 29.16 -17.95
CA PRO A 20 8.13 28.10 -17.07
C PRO A 20 9.04 28.69 -15.97
N GLY A 21 9.00 28.12 -14.77
CA GLY A 21 9.86 28.52 -13.65
C GLY A 21 9.25 29.57 -12.71
N ASN A 22 8.08 30.12 -13.05
CA ASN A 22 7.37 31.12 -12.25
C ASN A 22 6.40 30.50 -11.22
N GLU A 23 6.39 29.18 -11.04
CA GLU A 23 5.38 28.47 -10.23
C GLU A 23 5.34 28.95 -8.77
N LEU A 24 6.50 29.28 -8.18
CA LEU A 24 6.56 29.83 -6.82
C LEU A 24 5.93 31.23 -6.73
N GLU A 25 6.13 32.06 -7.76
CA GLU A 25 5.58 33.40 -7.79
C GLU A 25 4.07 33.37 -8.03
N VAL A 26 3.62 32.49 -8.94
CA VAL A 26 2.19 32.19 -9.12
C VAL A 26 1.56 31.76 -7.79
N PHE A 27 2.20 30.87 -7.04
CA PHE A 27 1.71 30.45 -5.73
C PHE A 27 1.51 31.63 -4.77
N LYS A 28 2.45 32.59 -4.71
CA LYS A 28 2.33 33.78 -3.86
C LYS A 28 1.08 34.59 -4.21
N PHE A 29 0.83 34.85 -5.50
CA PHE A 29 -0.34 35.62 -5.94
C PHE A 29 -1.65 34.87 -5.70
N VAL A 30 -1.70 33.56 -5.96
CA VAL A 30 -2.90 32.74 -5.67
C VAL A 30 -3.17 32.71 -4.16
N LYS A 31 -2.13 32.54 -3.33
CA LYS A 31 -2.25 32.58 -1.87
C LYS A 31 -2.69 33.96 -1.38
N TRP A 32 -2.20 35.04 -2.00
CA TRP A 32 -2.63 36.39 -1.68
C TRP A 32 -4.13 36.57 -1.98
N ALA A 33 -4.61 36.13 -3.15
CA ALA A 33 -6.03 36.16 -3.49
C ALA A 33 -6.88 35.40 -2.45
N TYR A 34 -6.43 34.23 -2.00
CA TYR A 34 -7.12 33.47 -0.95
C TYR A 34 -7.19 34.23 0.39
N ASN A 35 -6.07 34.80 0.83
CA ASN A 35 -6.01 35.52 2.11
C ASN A 35 -6.94 36.73 2.09
N ARG A 36 -6.92 37.51 0.99
CA ARG A 36 -7.82 38.66 0.83
C ARG A 36 -9.27 38.24 0.83
N ALA A 37 -9.64 37.21 0.07
CA ALA A 37 -11.00 36.66 0.08
C ALA A 37 -11.45 36.21 1.48
N SER A 38 -10.53 35.68 2.29
CA SER A 38 -10.82 35.24 3.66
C SER A 38 -10.98 36.43 4.62
N GLU A 39 -10.23 37.52 4.41
CA GLU A 39 -10.28 38.74 5.23
C GLU A 39 -11.54 39.57 4.98
N VAL A 40 -11.85 39.86 3.71
CA VAL A 40 -12.98 40.76 3.35
C VAL A 40 -14.29 40.03 3.11
N GLY A 41 -14.25 38.69 3.05
CA GLY A 41 -15.37 37.84 2.70
C GLY A 41 -15.41 37.51 1.19
N SER A 42 -15.81 36.27 0.89
CA SER A 42 -15.78 35.70 -0.46
C SER A 42 -16.57 36.55 -1.47
N ASP A 43 -17.80 36.93 -1.12
CA ASP A 43 -18.68 37.75 -1.98
C ASP A 43 -18.18 39.19 -2.17
N CYS A 44 -17.51 39.75 -1.16
CA CYS A 44 -16.94 41.10 -1.23
C CYS A 44 -15.72 41.13 -2.15
N PHE A 45 -14.92 40.06 -2.16
CA PHE A 45 -13.73 39.94 -2.99
C PHE A 45 -14.07 39.53 -4.42
N PHE A 46 -14.70 38.36 -4.60
CA PHE A 46 -15.00 37.79 -5.92
C PHE A 46 -16.22 38.44 -6.61
N GLY A 47 -17.06 39.13 -5.84
CA GLY A 47 -18.36 39.63 -6.29
C GLY A 47 -19.50 38.68 -5.93
N LYS A 48 -20.73 39.15 -6.11
CA LYS A 48 -21.95 38.39 -5.78
C LYS A 48 -22.49 37.61 -6.99
N GLY A 49 -23.30 36.59 -6.70
CA GLY A 49 -24.02 35.81 -7.70
C GLY A 49 -23.09 35.07 -8.67
N GLU A 50 -23.52 34.96 -9.92
CA GLU A 50 -22.83 34.15 -10.95
C GLU A 50 -21.44 34.67 -11.32
N VAL A 51 -21.20 35.96 -11.18
CA VAL A 51 -19.89 36.56 -11.45
C VAL A 51 -18.89 36.12 -10.37
N GLY A 52 -19.28 36.18 -9.10
CA GLY A 52 -18.45 35.72 -8.00
C GLY A 52 -18.23 34.21 -8.01
N ARG A 53 -19.24 33.43 -8.43
CA ARG A 53 -19.09 31.98 -8.64
C ARG A 53 -18.02 31.68 -9.68
N ARG A 54 -18.07 32.31 -10.85
CA ARG A 54 -17.09 32.10 -11.93
C ARG A 54 -15.67 32.46 -11.51
N GLU A 55 -15.47 33.58 -10.82
CA GLU A 55 -14.13 33.95 -10.34
C GLU A 55 -13.61 32.95 -9.30
N ARG A 56 -14.42 32.56 -8.31
CA ARG A 56 -14.04 31.51 -7.35
C ARG A 56 -13.64 30.21 -8.03
N ASN A 57 -14.46 29.74 -8.96
CA ASN A 57 -14.20 28.52 -9.71
C ASN A 57 -12.91 28.63 -10.54
N TRP A 58 -12.63 29.82 -11.10
CA TRP A 58 -11.37 30.06 -11.81
C TRP A 58 -10.16 29.88 -10.89
N PHE A 59 -10.15 30.46 -9.68
CA PHE A 59 -9.04 30.29 -8.73
C PHE A 59 -8.92 28.85 -8.22
N ALA A 60 -10.05 28.18 -7.98
CA ALA A 60 -10.07 26.78 -7.54
C ALA A 60 -9.48 25.86 -8.62
N VAL A 61 -9.97 25.96 -9.86
CA VAL A 61 -9.50 25.18 -11.01
C VAL A 61 -8.03 25.51 -11.34
N THR A 62 -7.64 26.78 -11.28
CA THR A 62 -6.25 27.18 -11.50
C THR A 62 -5.32 26.56 -10.46
N SER A 63 -5.70 26.59 -9.18
CA SER A 63 -4.94 25.93 -8.11
C SER A 63 -4.84 24.43 -8.32
N TRP A 64 -5.94 23.77 -8.72
CA TRP A 64 -5.95 22.34 -9.04
C TRP A 64 -5.03 22.00 -10.22
N ASN A 65 -5.11 22.74 -11.32
CA ASN A 65 -4.31 22.50 -12.52
C ASN A 65 -2.82 22.71 -12.26
N LEU A 66 -2.45 23.75 -11.50
CA LEU A 66 -1.06 23.97 -11.10
C LEU A 66 -0.55 22.89 -10.14
N GLY A 67 -1.38 22.45 -9.20
CA GLY A 67 -1.06 21.33 -8.32
C GLY A 67 -0.82 20.03 -9.09
N THR A 68 -1.68 19.70 -10.05
CA THR A 68 -1.51 18.49 -10.87
C THR A 68 -0.31 18.58 -11.81
N LYS A 69 -0.04 19.75 -12.40
CA LYS A 69 1.16 20.01 -13.21
C LYS A 69 2.43 19.80 -12.40
N THR A 70 2.58 20.50 -11.27
CA THR A 70 3.76 20.40 -10.40
C THR A 70 3.96 18.99 -9.83
N GLY A 71 2.87 18.28 -9.54
CA GLY A 71 2.91 16.86 -9.17
C GLY A 71 3.48 15.95 -10.26
N LYS A 72 3.07 16.14 -11.53
CA LYS A 72 3.62 15.41 -12.68
C LYS A 72 5.11 15.71 -12.90
N GLU A 73 5.52 16.95 -12.64
CA GLU A 73 6.91 17.41 -12.69
C GLU A 73 7.74 16.96 -11.48
N ARG A 74 7.14 16.22 -10.54
CA ARG A 74 7.76 15.74 -9.29
C ARG A 74 8.23 16.86 -8.36
N ASN A 75 7.64 18.05 -8.46
CA ASN A 75 7.77 19.10 -7.47
C ASN A 75 6.65 18.95 -6.42
N PHE A 76 6.84 17.97 -5.53
CA PHE A 76 5.81 17.58 -4.57
C PHE A 76 5.55 18.64 -3.50
N GLU A 77 6.54 19.47 -3.17
CA GLU A 77 6.37 20.59 -2.24
C GLU A 77 5.37 21.62 -2.79
N LEU A 78 5.59 22.13 -4.01
CA LEU A 78 4.65 23.05 -4.65
C LEU A 78 3.29 22.40 -4.94
N CYS A 79 3.29 21.11 -5.31
CA CYS A 79 2.04 20.35 -5.48
C CYS A 79 1.19 20.40 -4.21
N SER A 80 1.79 20.12 -3.05
CA SER A 80 1.07 20.15 -1.77
C SER A 80 0.49 21.54 -1.47
N HIS A 81 1.26 22.60 -1.75
CA HIS A 81 0.84 23.97 -1.56
C HIS A 81 -0.36 24.37 -2.44
N PHE A 82 -0.32 24.03 -3.73
CA PHE A 82 -1.42 24.32 -4.67
C PHE A 82 -2.67 23.49 -4.38
N MET A 83 -2.52 22.20 -4.08
CA MET A 83 -3.65 21.34 -3.70
C MET A 83 -4.33 21.82 -2.42
N LYS A 84 -3.54 22.30 -1.45
CA LYS A 84 -4.09 22.90 -0.23
C LYS A 84 -4.90 24.15 -0.54
N LEU A 85 -4.43 25.02 -1.43
CA LEU A 85 -5.19 26.19 -1.88
C LEU A 85 -6.45 25.79 -2.64
N ALA A 86 -6.39 24.78 -3.51
CA ALA A 86 -7.57 24.26 -4.20
C ALA A 86 -8.65 23.82 -3.18
N SER A 87 -8.27 23.04 -2.16
CA SER A 87 -9.19 22.60 -1.09
C SER A 87 -9.85 23.76 -0.33
N LYS A 88 -9.16 24.89 -0.25
CA LYS A 88 -9.65 26.08 0.43
C LYS A 88 -10.61 26.87 -0.46
N PHE A 89 -10.29 27.03 -1.75
CA PHE A 89 -11.19 27.71 -2.69
C PHE A 89 -12.48 26.94 -2.93
N TYR A 90 -12.41 25.62 -3.14
CA TYR A 90 -13.62 24.78 -3.19
C TYR A 90 -14.40 24.77 -1.87
N GLY A 91 -13.74 25.12 -0.76
CA GLY A 91 -14.38 25.27 0.55
C GLY A 91 -15.22 26.55 0.70
N PHE A 92 -15.14 27.52 -0.22
CA PHE A 92 -16.05 28.65 -0.23
C PHE A 92 -17.44 28.19 -0.71
N LEU A 93 -18.31 27.85 0.24
CA LEU A 93 -19.64 27.29 0.00
C LEU A 93 -20.49 28.16 -0.95
N VAL A 94 -21.17 27.49 -1.87
CA VAL A 94 -22.29 28.01 -2.67
C VAL A 94 -23.40 26.99 -2.56
N ASP A 95 -24.58 27.40 -2.09
CA ASP A 95 -25.69 26.49 -1.71
C ASP A 95 -26.14 25.52 -2.82
N SER A 96 -25.85 25.82 -4.09
CA SER A 96 -26.24 24.98 -5.24
C SER A 96 -25.20 23.92 -5.66
N GLU A 97 -23.98 23.91 -5.11
CA GLU A 97 -22.86 23.04 -5.55
C GLU A 97 -22.19 22.29 -4.39
N VAL A 98 -22.89 22.14 -3.27
CA VAL A 98 -22.30 21.65 -2.01
C VAL A 98 -21.69 20.26 -2.15
N GLU A 99 -22.34 19.34 -2.89
CA GLU A 99 -21.85 17.97 -3.05
C GLU A 99 -20.59 17.89 -3.95
N GLU A 100 -20.61 18.50 -5.13
CA GLU A 100 -19.45 18.50 -6.05
C GLU A 100 -18.24 19.21 -5.42
N ASN A 101 -18.46 20.36 -4.79
CA ASN A 101 -17.41 21.07 -4.08
C ASN A 101 -16.88 20.25 -2.89
N SER A 102 -17.73 19.49 -2.18
CA SER A 102 -17.26 18.60 -1.11
C SER A 102 -16.32 17.51 -1.63
N ILE A 103 -16.63 16.92 -2.79
CA ILE A 103 -15.79 15.90 -3.42
C ILE A 103 -14.44 16.52 -3.82
N MET A 104 -14.45 17.70 -4.45
CA MET A 104 -13.22 18.38 -4.86
C MET A 104 -12.38 18.85 -3.67
N VAL A 105 -13.01 19.30 -2.57
CA VAL A 105 -12.33 19.55 -1.29
C VAL A 105 -11.66 18.28 -0.80
N CYS A 106 -12.39 17.16 -0.76
CA CYS A 106 -11.85 15.87 -0.31
C CYS A 106 -10.66 15.41 -1.15
N LYS A 107 -10.79 15.41 -2.49
CA LYS A 107 -9.71 15.08 -3.43
C LYS A 107 -8.49 15.94 -3.19
N SER A 108 -8.67 17.25 -3.10
CA SER A 108 -7.59 18.21 -2.91
C SER A 108 -6.87 18.02 -1.57
N LEU A 109 -7.60 17.71 -0.49
CA LEU A 109 -7.00 17.43 0.83
C LEU A 109 -6.16 16.14 0.80
N ILE A 110 -6.69 15.07 0.20
CA ILE A 110 -5.98 13.79 0.08
C ILE A 110 -4.71 13.94 -0.77
N LEU A 111 -4.80 14.64 -1.91
CA LEU A 111 -3.64 14.90 -2.77
C LEU A 111 -2.62 15.83 -2.10
N THR A 112 -3.05 16.79 -1.27
CA THR A 112 -2.14 17.60 -0.46
C THR A 112 -1.28 16.71 0.44
N VAL A 113 -1.92 15.82 1.20
CA VAL A 113 -1.23 14.92 2.13
C VAL A 113 -0.33 13.94 1.38
N SER A 114 -0.83 13.37 0.28
CA SER A 114 -0.04 12.47 -0.57
C SER A 114 1.22 13.17 -1.11
N ALA A 115 1.11 14.42 -1.54
CA ALA A 115 2.24 15.22 -1.99
C ALA A 115 3.22 15.54 -0.85
N MET A 116 2.74 15.83 0.36
CA MET A 116 3.62 16.03 1.53
C MET A 116 4.45 14.77 1.83
N ILE A 117 3.81 13.59 1.86
CA ILE A 117 4.50 12.30 2.07
C ILE A 117 5.47 12.00 0.90
N ALA A 118 5.08 12.31 -0.34
CA ALA A 118 5.95 12.13 -1.51
C ALA A 118 7.18 13.04 -1.46
N SER A 119 7.01 14.30 -1.02
CA SER A 119 8.11 15.26 -0.81
C SER A 119 9.08 14.78 0.27
N GLU A 120 8.57 14.28 1.40
CA GLU A 120 9.36 13.68 2.48
C GLU A 120 10.25 12.54 1.94
N ASN A 121 9.64 11.60 1.20
CA ASN A 121 10.32 10.47 0.59
C ASN A 121 11.35 10.89 -0.47
N GLN A 122 11.06 11.94 -1.26
CA GLN A 122 12.00 12.44 -2.27
C GLN A 122 13.22 13.12 -1.64
N LYS A 123 13.02 13.86 -0.55
CA LYS A 123 14.08 14.59 0.15
C LYS A 123 14.83 13.73 1.17
N ASN A 124 14.33 12.54 1.49
CA ASN A 124 14.79 11.71 2.62
C ASN A 124 14.85 12.51 3.94
N ALA A 125 13.94 13.47 4.12
CA ALA A 125 13.89 14.36 5.27
C ALA A 125 12.53 14.21 5.92
N ALA A 126 12.50 13.78 7.18
CA ALA A 126 11.26 13.53 7.91
C ALA A 126 10.41 14.80 8.06
N LEU A 127 9.09 14.65 8.01
CA LEU A 127 8.17 15.74 8.32
C LEU A 127 8.37 16.22 9.77
N SER A 128 8.33 17.53 9.98
CA SER A 128 8.34 18.12 11.32
C SER A 128 7.05 17.81 12.08
N ASP A 129 7.09 17.89 13.42
CA ASP A 129 5.91 17.67 14.27
C ASP A 129 4.72 18.58 13.89
N SER A 130 5.03 19.82 13.47
CA SER A 130 4.02 20.78 13.01
C SER A 130 3.36 20.35 11.70
N GLU A 131 4.12 19.77 10.77
CA GLU A 131 3.61 19.26 9.51
C GLU A 131 2.81 17.98 9.72
N VAL A 132 3.27 17.09 10.62
CA VAL A 132 2.52 15.89 11.00
C VAL A 132 1.16 16.26 11.59
N LYS A 133 1.10 17.22 12.52
CA LYS A 133 -0.15 17.72 13.09
C LYS A 133 -1.09 18.27 12.00
N GLN A 134 -0.55 19.06 11.08
CA GLN A 134 -1.32 19.58 9.95
C GLN A 134 -1.85 18.47 9.05
N VAL A 135 -1.05 17.45 8.74
CA VAL A 135 -1.48 16.32 7.93
C VAL A 135 -2.63 15.57 8.60
N ILE A 136 -2.57 15.36 9.92
CA ILE A 136 -3.65 14.72 10.69
C ILE A 136 -4.96 15.51 10.55
N GLU A 137 -4.91 16.84 10.70
CA GLU A 137 -6.08 17.71 10.56
C GLU A 137 -6.68 17.64 9.15
N LEU A 138 -5.82 17.63 8.11
CA LEU A 138 -6.26 17.51 6.72
C LEU A 138 -6.91 16.15 6.44
N LEU A 139 -6.33 15.06 6.96
CA LEU A 139 -6.87 13.71 6.82
C LEU A 139 -8.19 13.54 7.60
N ASP A 140 -8.31 14.05 8.82
CA ASP A 140 -9.55 14.00 9.59
C ASP A 140 -10.69 14.71 8.84
N ARG A 141 -10.41 15.89 8.28
CA ARG A 141 -11.37 16.62 7.46
C ARG A 141 -11.74 15.84 6.19
N ALA A 142 -10.78 15.27 5.48
CA ALA A 142 -11.06 14.44 4.30
C ALA A 142 -11.89 13.20 4.65
N GLY A 143 -11.56 12.52 5.75
CA GLY A 143 -12.25 11.33 6.24
C GLY A 143 -13.70 11.60 6.64
N LYS A 144 -13.99 12.76 7.23
CA LYS A 144 -15.38 13.20 7.51
C LYS A 144 -16.21 13.37 6.23
N ILE A 145 -15.61 13.95 5.18
CA ILE A 145 -16.27 14.11 3.87
C ILE A 145 -16.48 12.75 3.19
N LEU A 146 -15.48 11.85 3.23
CA LEU A 146 -15.62 10.50 2.69
C LEU A 146 -16.74 9.71 3.36
N LYS A 147 -16.84 9.79 4.70
CA LYS A 147 -17.90 9.08 5.45
C LYS A 147 -19.28 9.61 5.11
N THR A 148 -19.47 10.93 5.09
CA THR A 148 -20.76 11.57 4.79
C THR A 148 -21.25 11.23 3.38
N ASN A 149 -20.34 11.20 2.41
CA ASN A 149 -20.67 10.80 1.02
C ASN A 149 -20.97 9.30 0.88
N SER A 150 -20.51 8.45 1.81
CA SER A 150 -20.83 7.02 1.82
C SER A 150 -22.18 6.68 2.45
N THR A 151 -22.69 7.54 3.34
CA THR A 151 -23.94 7.35 4.10
C THR A 151 -25.14 8.12 3.54
N GLY A 152 -24.95 8.92 2.49
CA GLY A 152 -26.04 9.65 1.83
C GLY A 152 -27.09 8.71 1.23
N THR A 153 -28.34 8.90 1.64
CA THR A 153 -29.52 8.14 1.22
C THR A 153 -29.57 7.98 -0.30
N ARG A 154 -29.39 6.74 -0.78
CA ARG A 154 -29.61 6.34 -2.18
C ARG A 154 -31.11 6.39 -2.49
N LEU A 155 -31.59 7.57 -2.87
CA LEU A 155 -32.90 7.77 -3.50
C LEU A 155 -32.66 8.25 -4.94
N ASN A 156 -32.26 7.30 -5.80
CA ASN A 156 -32.33 7.27 -7.27
C ASN A 156 -31.13 6.48 -7.80
N ASP A 157 -31.42 5.33 -8.38
CA ASP A 157 -30.49 4.20 -8.57
C ASP A 157 -29.60 4.30 -9.81
N ASP A 158 -29.40 5.48 -10.41
CA ASP A 158 -28.65 5.60 -11.68
C ASP A 158 -27.51 6.64 -11.73
N GLN A 159 -27.24 7.39 -10.66
CA GLN A 159 -26.07 8.31 -10.59
C GLN A 159 -25.46 8.41 -9.19
N ALA A 160 -25.38 7.31 -8.45
CA ALA A 160 -24.72 7.30 -7.16
C ALA A 160 -23.26 7.78 -7.31
N SER A 161 -22.90 8.85 -6.59
CA SER A 161 -21.56 9.42 -6.47
C SER A 161 -20.60 8.40 -5.86
N ASN A 162 -20.15 7.45 -6.70
CA ASN A 162 -19.15 6.46 -6.35
C ASN A 162 -17.85 7.19 -6.00
N ILE A 163 -17.50 7.21 -4.72
CA ILE A 163 -16.14 7.57 -4.29
C ILE A 163 -15.17 6.72 -5.12
N GLU A 164 -14.33 7.40 -5.87
CA GLU A 164 -13.34 6.77 -6.75
C GLU A 164 -12.49 5.79 -5.93
N PRO A 165 -12.42 4.49 -6.30
CA PRO A 165 -11.67 3.48 -5.53
C PRO A 165 -10.23 3.89 -5.26
N ASP A 166 -9.58 4.53 -6.25
CA ASP A 166 -8.24 5.07 -6.13
C ASP A 166 -8.13 6.16 -5.06
N LEU A 167 -9.14 7.02 -4.93
CA LEU A 167 -9.15 8.08 -3.93
C LEU A 167 -9.24 7.52 -2.51
N PHE A 168 -10.11 6.52 -2.29
CA PHE A 168 -10.24 5.89 -0.97
C PHE A 168 -9.00 5.07 -0.61
N PHE A 169 -8.35 4.46 -1.60
CA PHE A 169 -7.05 3.84 -1.43
C PHE A 169 -5.97 4.86 -1.02
N ILE A 170 -5.83 5.97 -1.74
CA ILE A 170 -4.81 7.00 -1.44
C ILE A 170 -5.05 7.57 -0.03
N TYR A 171 -6.31 7.84 0.35
CA TYR A 171 -6.65 8.25 1.71
C TYR A 171 -6.18 7.23 2.75
N THR A 172 -6.57 5.96 2.57
CA THR A 172 -6.21 4.86 3.47
C THR A 172 -4.70 4.72 3.59
N PHE A 173 -4.00 4.78 2.47
CA PHE A 173 -2.55 4.65 2.41
C PHE A 173 -1.86 5.82 3.15
N CYS A 174 -2.31 7.06 2.93
CA CYS A 174 -1.78 8.23 3.63
C CYS A 174 -2.05 8.17 5.13
N ALA A 175 -3.26 7.78 5.55
CA ALA A 175 -3.61 7.67 6.96
C ALA A 175 -2.80 6.56 7.67
N TYR A 176 -2.62 5.41 7.00
CA TYR A 176 -1.74 4.33 7.47
C TYR A 176 -0.31 4.82 7.72
N GLU A 177 0.27 5.51 6.74
CA GLU A 177 1.62 6.08 6.80
C GLU A 177 1.78 7.01 8.01
N ILE A 178 0.83 7.92 8.22
CA ILE A 178 0.90 8.92 9.31
C ILE A 178 0.70 8.27 10.68
N GLN A 179 -0.21 7.31 10.82
CA GLN A 179 -0.38 6.55 12.06
C GLN A 179 0.90 5.78 12.44
N GLY A 180 1.66 5.30 11.45
CA GLY A 180 2.97 4.68 11.68
C GLY A 180 4.01 5.65 12.21
N ARG A 181 3.90 6.94 11.84
CA ARG A 181 4.75 8.00 12.41
C ARG A 181 4.43 8.24 13.89
N LEU A 182 3.16 8.11 14.26
CA LEU A 182 2.66 8.21 15.64
C LEU A 182 2.87 6.94 16.48
N ASN A 183 3.39 5.86 15.89
CA ASN A 183 3.51 4.54 16.53
C ASN A 183 2.16 3.97 17.00
N ASP A 184 1.06 4.34 16.34
CA ASP A 184 -0.29 3.87 16.65
C ASP A 184 -0.64 2.63 15.80
N LEU A 185 -0.02 1.50 16.15
CA LEU A 185 -0.16 0.23 15.42
C LEU A 185 -1.61 -0.29 15.42
N GLY A 186 -2.35 -0.04 16.50
CA GLY A 186 -3.75 -0.47 16.65
C GLY A 186 -4.66 0.23 15.65
N SER A 187 -4.55 1.56 15.54
CA SER A 187 -5.33 2.32 14.57
C SER A 187 -4.97 1.97 13.12
N GLN A 188 -3.69 1.69 12.84
CA GLN A 188 -3.27 1.22 11.51
C GLN A 188 -3.97 -0.08 11.13
N LEU A 189 -4.05 -1.06 12.03
CA LEU A 189 -4.69 -2.34 11.76
C LEU A 189 -6.20 -2.18 11.54
N VAL A 190 -6.87 -1.38 12.38
CA VAL A 190 -8.31 -1.09 12.24
C VAL A 190 -8.60 -0.43 10.90
N LEU A 191 -7.79 0.55 10.50
CA LEU A 191 -7.92 1.26 9.23
C LEU A 191 -7.80 0.30 8.03
N VAL A 192 -6.75 -0.53 8.01
CA VAL A 192 -6.50 -1.47 6.89
C VAL A 192 -7.58 -2.55 6.83
N LYS A 193 -8.03 -3.08 7.98
CA LYS A 193 -9.16 -4.02 8.04
C LYS A 193 -10.45 -3.40 7.53
N GLY A 194 -10.74 -2.16 7.94
CA GLY A 194 -11.92 -1.43 7.47
C GLY A 194 -11.89 -1.20 5.96
N PHE A 195 -10.73 -0.89 5.40
CA PHE A 195 -10.56 -0.77 3.94
C PHE A 195 -10.70 -2.12 3.24
N ALA A 196 -10.07 -3.19 3.74
CA ALA A 196 -10.14 -4.53 3.16
C ALA A 196 -11.58 -5.06 3.06
N SER A 197 -12.41 -4.79 4.07
CA SER A 197 -13.84 -5.14 4.10
C SER A 197 -14.74 -4.25 3.22
N SER A 198 -14.19 -3.19 2.60
CA SER A 198 -14.96 -2.27 1.77
C SER A 198 -15.17 -2.80 0.35
N LYS A 199 -16.30 -2.46 -0.28
CA LYS A 199 -16.65 -2.88 -1.65
C LYS A 199 -15.72 -2.32 -2.73
N VAL A 200 -14.95 -1.28 -2.41
CA VAL A 200 -14.04 -0.60 -3.34
C VAL A 200 -12.60 -1.13 -3.26
N CYS A 201 -12.30 -1.97 -2.27
CA CYS A 201 -11.00 -2.60 -2.14
C CYS A 201 -10.78 -3.61 -3.27
N ASN A 202 -9.55 -3.65 -3.79
CA ASN A 202 -9.12 -4.65 -4.75
C ASN A 202 -7.77 -5.27 -4.32
N PRO A 203 -7.40 -6.45 -4.85
CA PRO A 203 -6.18 -7.14 -4.45
C PRO A 203 -4.91 -6.33 -4.68
N ARG A 204 -4.86 -5.46 -5.71
CA ARG A 204 -3.67 -4.64 -6.00
C ARG A 204 -3.40 -3.60 -4.91
N TYR A 205 -4.45 -3.00 -4.34
CA TYR A 205 -4.30 -2.06 -3.23
C TYR A 205 -3.76 -2.75 -1.96
N LEU A 206 -4.29 -3.93 -1.64
CA LEU A 206 -3.81 -4.73 -0.51
C LEU A 206 -2.36 -5.18 -0.71
N LEU A 207 -1.97 -5.54 -1.93
CA LEU A 207 -0.59 -5.84 -2.27
C LEU A 207 0.33 -4.64 -1.99
N GLN A 208 -0.07 -3.42 -2.39
CA GLN A 208 0.73 -2.22 -2.14
C GLN A 208 0.89 -1.92 -0.65
N ILE A 209 -0.21 -2.00 0.13
CA ILE A 209 -0.17 -1.83 1.59
C ILE A 209 0.74 -2.89 2.23
N GLY A 210 0.56 -4.16 1.87
CA GLY A 210 1.31 -5.28 2.44
C GLY A 210 2.81 -5.19 2.15
N LEU A 211 3.18 -4.85 0.91
CA LEU A 211 4.59 -4.66 0.53
C LEU A 211 5.21 -3.49 1.27
N ARG A 212 4.51 -2.35 1.39
CA ARG A 212 5.00 -1.18 2.13
C ARG A 212 5.14 -1.47 3.61
N ALA A 213 4.17 -2.13 4.24
CA ALA A 213 4.24 -2.53 5.63
C ALA A 213 5.39 -3.51 5.93
N SER A 214 5.80 -4.32 4.94
CA SER A 214 6.92 -5.26 5.08
C SER A 214 8.32 -4.63 4.92
N GLN A 215 8.42 -3.48 4.25
CA GLN A 215 9.70 -2.90 3.78
C GLN A 215 9.91 -1.46 4.22
N GLY A 216 8.93 -0.86 4.91
CA GLY A 216 9.01 0.53 5.36
C GLY A 216 10.09 0.75 6.43
N PRO A 217 10.45 2.01 6.70
CA PRO A 217 11.40 2.37 7.76
C PRO A 217 10.93 1.90 9.15
N ARG A 218 9.61 1.72 9.32
CA ARG A 218 8.97 1.15 10.51
C ARG A 218 8.09 -0.01 10.05
N PRO A 219 8.65 -1.22 9.87
CA PRO A 219 7.88 -2.34 9.37
C PRO A 219 6.79 -2.73 10.38
N ASN A 220 5.59 -2.97 9.88
CA ASN A 220 4.48 -3.52 10.67
C ASN A 220 4.12 -4.89 10.07
N TYR A 221 4.75 -5.93 10.61
CA TYR A 221 4.62 -7.29 10.12
C TYR A 221 3.23 -7.88 10.31
N GLU A 222 2.46 -7.40 11.30
CA GLU A 222 1.07 -7.82 11.50
C GLU A 222 0.19 -7.34 10.35
N ILE A 223 0.29 -6.05 10.00
CA ILE A 223 -0.45 -5.47 8.86
C ILE A 223 0.03 -6.06 7.54
N ALA A 224 1.34 -6.25 7.38
CA ALA A 224 1.89 -6.88 6.20
C ALA A 224 1.31 -8.29 6.02
N THR A 225 1.29 -9.10 7.07
CA THR A 225 0.73 -10.46 7.04
C THR A 225 -0.77 -10.43 6.72
N PHE A 226 -1.54 -9.56 7.36
CA PHE A 226 -2.97 -9.41 7.10
C PHE A 226 -3.26 -9.04 5.64
N ALA A 227 -2.69 -7.91 5.16
CA ALA A 227 -2.97 -7.41 3.81
C ALA A 227 -2.50 -8.37 2.72
N LEU A 228 -1.35 -9.03 2.92
CA LEU A 228 -0.83 -10.02 1.96
C LEU A 228 -1.68 -11.30 1.94
N ASN A 229 -2.19 -11.77 3.08
CA ASN A 229 -3.07 -12.95 3.12
C ASN A 229 -4.44 -12.68 2.46
N GLU A 230 -5.04 -11.52 2.71
CA GLU A 230 -6.28 -11.10 2.05
C GLU A 230 -6.06 -10.98 0.53
N CYS A 231 -4.95 -10.35 0.12
CA CYS A 231 -4.55 -10.26 -1.29
C CYS A 231 -4.37 -11.65 -1.93
N LEU A 232 -3.65 -12.55 -1.26
CA LEU A 232 -3.41 -13.91 -1.74
C LEU A 232 -4.71 -14.69 -1.92
N SER A 233 -5.60 -14.62 -0.94
CA SER A 233 -6.90 -15.30 -0.97
C SER A 233 -7.75 -14.79 -2.15
N ALA A 234 -7.76 -13.48 -2.37
CA ALA A 234 -8.49 -12.88 -3.48
C ALA A 234 -7.88 -13.22 -4.86
N LEU A 235 -6.55 -13.27 -4.99
CA LEU A 235 -5.89 -13.66 -6.23
C LEU A 235 -6.12 -15.14 -6.57
N LEU A 236 -6.08 -16.03 -5.58
CA LEU A 236 -6.31 -17.46 -5.79
C LEU A 236 -7.78 -17.78 -6.09
N SER A 237 -8.71 -16.94 -5.63
CA SER A 237 -10.15 -17.07 -5.95
C SER A 237 -10.53 -16.48 -7.31
N SER A 238 -9.58 -15.83 -8.01
CA SER A 238 -9.79 -15.28 -9.35
C SER A 238 -9.91 -16.39 -10.40
N PRO A 239 -10.75 -16.24 -11.44
CA PRO A 239 -10.80 -17.19 -12.56
C PRO A 239 -9.49 -17.24 -13.36
N SER A 240 -8.66 -16.20 -13.27
CA SER A 240 -7.32 -16.13 -13.86
C SER A 240 -6.34 -15.61 -12.81
N PRO A 241 -5.79 -16.49 -11.95
CA PRO A 241 -4.85 -16.08 -10.92
C PRO A 241 -3.55 -15.51 -11.50
N ASP A 242 -3.10 -14.38 -10.95
CA ASP A 242 -1.79 -13.81 -11.29
C ASP A 242 -0.69 -14.50 -10.47
N TYR A 243 -0.13 -15.57 -11.02
CA TYR A 243 0.89 -16.37 -10.34
C TYR A 243 2.21 -15.62 -10.10
N GLN A 244 2.48 -14.52 -10.81
CA GLN A 244 3.64 -13.66 -10.51
C GLN A 244 3.45 -12.97 -9.17
N ASN A 245 2.27 -12.37 -8.97
CA ASN A 245 1.94 -11.71 -7.71
C ASN A 245 1.72 -12.72 -6.57
N VAL A 246 1.09 -13.87 -6.84
CA VAL A 246 0.96 -14.95 -5.86
C VAL A 246 2.34 -15.42 -5.36
N ALA A 247 3.28 -15.69 -6.27
CA ALA A 247 4.62 -16.13 -5.89
C ALA A 247 5.41 -15.06 -5.12
N LEU A 248 5.24 -13.78 -5.49
CA LEU A 248 5.80 -12.65 -4.76
C LEU A 248 5.26 -12.60 -3.32
N ILE A 249 3.93 -12.70 -3.16
CA ILE A 249 3.25 -12.65 -1.87
C ILE A 249 3.68 -13.82 -0.98
N VAL A 250 3.64 -15.04 -1.49
CA VAL A 250 4.08 -16.25 -0.76
C VAL A 250 5.50 -16.08 -0.25
N ARG A 251 6.43 -15.63 -1.10
CA ARG A 251 7.81 -15.37 -0.70
C ARG A 251 7.89 -14.32 0.41
N LYS A 252 7.11 -13.23 0.32
CA LYS A 252 7.11 -12.17 1.33
C LYS A 252 6.56 -12.66 2.67
N LEU A 253 5.47 -13.43 2.67
CA LEU A 253 4.91 -14.05 3.86
C LEU A 253 5.90 -14.99 4.56
N ILE A 254 6.59 -15.85 3.79
CA ILE A 254 7.63 -16.75 4.34
C ILE A 254 8.78 -15.95 4.98
N VAL A 255 9.23 -14.87 4.33
CA VAL A 255 10.29 -14.00 4.89
C VAL A 255 9.82 -13.34 6.18
N ILE A 256 8.61 -12.78 6.21
CA ILE A 256 8.04 -12.15 7.42
C ILE A 256 7.92 -13.15 8.56
N ALA A 257 7.39 -14.36 8.29
CA ALA A 257 7.28 -15.42 9.27
C ALA A 257 8.65 -15.86 9.82
N SER A 258 9.70 -15.84 8.98
CA SER A 258 11.06 -16.19 9.40
C SER A 258 11.74 -15.11 10.27
N ILE A 259 11.31 -13.85 10.18
CA ILE A 259 11.86 -12.74 10.99
C ILE A 259 11.15 -12.67 12.35
N GLY A 260 9.86 -12.96 12.38
CA GLY A 260 8.99 -12.58 13.50
C GLY A 260 9.21 -13.34 14.80
N LYS A 261 9.75 -14.57 14.79
CA LYS A 261 9.76 -15.43 15.98
C LYS A 261 10.90 -16.45 15.94
N GLY A 262 11.53 -16.71 17.09
CA GLY A 262 12.55 -17.74 17.27
C GLY A 262 12.01 -19.17 17.07
N GLU A 263 12.87 -20.17 17.31
CA GLU A 263 12.75 -21.62 17.02
C GLU A 263 11.40 -22.30 17.33
N THR A 264 10.48 -21.67 18.06
CA THR A 264 9.18 -22.22 18.44
C THR A 264 8.08 -22.15 17.37
N ASP A 265 8.24 -21.41 16.27
CA ASP A 265 7.19 -21.27 15.23
C ASP A 265 7.50 -22.00 13.90
N ASP A 266 8.34 -23.05 13.96
CA ASP A 266 8.75 -23.85 12.80
C ASP A 266 7.55 -24.54 12.10
N GLU A 267 6.47 -24.82 12.84
CA GLU A 267 5.24 -25.41 12.27
C GLU A 267 4.44 -24.41 11.43
N ALA A 268 4.31 -23.14 11.86
CA ALA A 268 3.60 -22.14 11.06
C ALA A 268 4.37 -21.82 9.78
N LEU A 269 5.71 -21.74 9.86
CA LEU A 269 6.56 -21.55 8.70
C LEU A 269 6.43 -22.74 7.73
N HIS A 270 6.46 -23.96 8.25
CA HIS A 270 6.25 -25.16 7.46
C HIS A 270 4.85 -25.21 6.83
N ALA A 271 3.80 -24.74 7.51
CA ALA A 271 2.45 -24.60 6.95
C ALA A 271 2.42 -23.64 5.74
N MET A 272 3.20 -22.56 5.76
CA MET A 272 3.33 -21.64 4.63
C MET A 272 4.02 -22.30 3.42
N TYR A 273 5.05 -23.12 3.63
CA TYR A 273 5.66 -23.91 2.55
C TYR A 273 4.70 -24.96 1.99
N LYS A 274 3.91 -25.62 2.84
CA LYS A 274 2.85 -26.53 2.39
C LYS A 274 1.77 -25.80 1.58
N GLN A 275 1.40 -24.59 1.98
CA GLN A 275 0.48 -23.75 1.20
C GLN A 275 1.08 -23.40 -0.16
N ALA A 276 2.35 -23.01 -0.21
CA ALA A 276 3.07 -22.75 -1.46
C ALA A 276 3.08 -23.98 -2.38
N TYR A 277 3.36 -25.15 -1.83
CA TYR A 277 3.28 -26.42 -2.56
C TYR A 277 1.88 -26.65 -3.14
N ARG A 278 0.82 -26.52 -2.32
CA ARG A 278 -0.57 -26.69 -2.78
C ARG A 278 -0.96 -25.73 -3.90
N VAL A 279 -0.43 -24.51 -3.90
CA VAL A 279 -0.66 -23.54 -4.99
C VAL A 279 0.03 -23.98 -6.28
N MET A 280 1.20 -24.61 -6.19
CA MET A 280 1.97 -25.06 -7.36
C MET A 280 1.43 -26.35 -7.97
N VAL A 281 0.86 -27.23 -7.16
CA VAL A 281 0.33 -28.52 -7.62
C VAL A 281 -0.84 -28.31 -8.58
N GLY A 282 -0.77 -28.96 -9.74
CA GLY A 282 -1.82 -28.93 -10.76
C GLY A 282 -1.71 -27.77 -11.75
N LEU A 283 -0.74 -26.87 -11.56
CA LEU A 283 -0.41 -25.85 -12.56
C LEU A 283 0.32 -26.46 -13.75
N LYS A 284 0.16 -25.85 -14.93
CA LYS A 284 0.94 -26.23 -16.11
C LYS A 284 2.36 -25.71 -16.00
N ASP A 285 3.28 -26.37 -16.71
CA ASP A 285 4.67 -25.94 -16.79
C ASP A 285 4.79 -24.47 -17.21
N GLY A 286 5.47 -23.68 -16.39
CA GLY A 286 5.73 -22.26 -16.64
C GLY A 286 4.65 -21.29 -16.13
N GLU A 287 3.51 -21.76 -15.62
CA GLU A 287 2.50 -20.87 -15.00
C GLU A 287 3.02 -20.27 -13.68
N TYR A 288 3.69 -21.08 -12.85
CA TYR A 288 4.39 -20.58 -11.67
C TYR A 288 5.78 -20.03 -12.05
N PRO A 289 6.21 -18.88 -11.52
CA PRO A 289 7.51 -18.30 -11.87
C PRO A 289 8.66 -19.21 -11.43
N ILE A 290 9.45 -19.68 -12.39
CA ILE A 290 10.52 -20.68 -12.20
C ILE A 290 11.49 -20.26 -11.09
N GLU A 291 11.99 -19.03 -11.14
CA GLU A 291 12.97 -18.52 -10.16
C GLU A 291 12.40 -18.43 -8.74
N LYS A 292 11.08 -18.23 -8.60
CA LYS A 292 10.41 -18.27 -7.29
C LYS A 292 10.25 -19.70 -6.80
N GLY A 293 9.94 -20.64 -7.69
CA GLY A 293 9.87 -22.07 -7.39
C GLY A 293 11.22 -22.62 -6.94
N LYS A 294 12.30 -22.33 -7.68
CA LYS A 294 13.68 -22.68 -7.29
C LYS A 294 13.99 -22.14 -5.90
N TRP A 295 13.72 -20.85 -5.68
CA TRP A 295 13.95 -20.22 -4.39
C TRP A 295 13.20 -20.91 -3.25
N LEU A 296 11.92 -21.27 -3.43
CA LEU A 296 11.14 -21.99 -2.42
C LEU A 296 11.78 -23.34 -2.08
N ALA A 297 12.10 -24.15 -3.09
CA ALA A 297 12.67 -25.47 -2.91
C ALA A 297 14.04 -25.43 -2.21
N THR A 298 14.96 -24.59 -2.68
CA THR A 298 16.31 -24.49 -2.09
C THR A 298 16.26 -23.90 -0.68
N THR A 299 15.36 -22.95 -0.43
CA THR A 299 15.27 -22.26 0.86
C THR A 299 14.58 -23.14 1.92
N ALA A 300 13.65 -24.02 1.53
CA ALA A 300 13.13 -25.09 2.38
C ALA A 300 14.19 -26.15 2.67
N TRP A 301 14.93 -26.61 1.66
CA TRP A 301 16.00 -27.60 1.83
C TRP A 301 17.10 -27.11 2.78
N ASN A 302 17.58 -25.89 2.59
CA ASN A 302 18.65 -25.32 3.41
C ASN A 302 18.26 -25.14 4.89
N ARG A 303 16.95 -25.05 5.20
CA ARG A 303 16.48 -25.00 6.60
C ARG A 303 16.77 -26.30 7.35
N ALA A 304 16.92 -27.41 6.65
CA ALA A 304 17.29 -28.67 7.28
C ALA A 304 18.72 -28.69 7.83
N ALA A 305 19.62 -27.80 7.36
CA ALA A 305 21.04 -27.84 7.70
C ALA A 305 21.28 -27.73 9.21
N LEU A 306 20.67 -26.75 9.88
CA LEU A 306 20.87 -26.53 11.32
C LEU A 306 20.25 -27.64 12.18
N PRO A 307 18.98 -28.06 11.98
CA PRO A 307 18.42 -29.21 12.69
C PRO A 307 19.25 -30.49 12.54
N MET A 308 19.76 -30.77 11.35
CA MET A 308 20.63 -31.94 11.13
C MET A 308 21.94 -31.84 11.91
N GLN A 309 22.55 -30.66 12.00
CA GLN A 309 23.77 -30.43 12.80
C GLN A 309 23.50 -30.57 14.31
N LEU A 310 22.31 -30.17 14.77
CA LEU A 310 21.90 -30.26 16.17
C LEU A 310 21.36 -31.66 16.55
N GLY A 311 21.42 -32.65 15.64
CA GLY A 311 20.91 -34.00 15.87
C GLY A 311 19.38 -34.10 15.92
N GLN A 312 18.65 -33.04 15.53
CA GLN A 312 17.19 -33.04 15.40
C GLN A 312 16.79 -33.65 14.05
N ILE A 313 17.07 -34.94 13.88
CA ILE A 313 16.98 -35.65 12.60
C ILE A 313 15.56 -35.60 12.02
N ASP A 314 14.52 -35.73 12.84
CA ASP A 314 13.14 -35.71 12.37
C ASP A 314 12.73 -34.35 11.80
N VAL A 315 13.17 -33.25 12.44
CA VAL A 315 12.94 -31.88 11.97
C VAL A 315 13.73 -31.61 10.70
N GLY A 316 14.98 -32.06 10.63
CA GLY A 316 15.81 -31.97 9.43
C GLY A 316 15.21 -32.71 8.24
N LYS A 317 14.77 -33.97 8.43
CA LYS A 317 14.09 -34.78 7.41
C LYS A 317 12.81 -34.12 6.92
N LYS A 318 12.02 -33.53 7.81
CA LYS A 318 10.79 -32.80 7.46
C LYS A 318 11.08 -31.64 6.50
N TRP A 319 12.11 -30.85 6.77
CA TRP A 319 12.53 -29.75 5.89
C TRP A 319 13.12 -30.24 4.55
N MET A 320 13.92 -31.30 4.56
CA MET A 320 14.45 -31.93 3.33
C MET A 320 13.32 -32.45 2.44
N ASN A 321 12.35 -33.17 3.01
CA ASN A 321 11.19 -33.69 2.28
C ASN A 321 10.36 -32.55 1.67
N THR A 322 10.12 -31.47 2.42
CA THR A 322 9.41 -30.29 1.92
C THR A 322 10.15 -29.64 0.74
N GLY A 323 11.48 -29.47 0.85
CA GLY A 323 12.30 -28.93 -0.23
C GLY A 323 12.26 -29.80 -1.49
N LEU A 324 12.31 -31.11 -1.32
CA LEU A 324 12.22 -32.08 -2.41
C LEU A 324 10.84 -32.09 -3.08
N GLU A 325 9.75 -32.06 -2.30
CA GLU A 325 8.38 -31.96 -2.83
C GLU A 325 8.19 -30.70 -3.69
N LEU A 326 8.73 -29.56 -3.25
CA LEU A 326 8.71 -28.32 -4.01
C LEU A 326 9.59 -28.41 -5.27
N ALA A 327 10.77 -29.03 -5.19
CA ALA A 327 11.67 -29.22 -6.33
C ALA A 327 11.01 -30.04 -7.46
N LYS A 328 10.20 -31.05 -7.10
CA LYS A 328 9.43 -31.87 -8.06
C LYS A 328 8.44 -31.06 -8.89
N GLN A 329 7.97 -29.92 -8.39
CA GLN A 329 7.03 -29.03 -9.09
C GLN A 329 7.74 -27.99 -9.97
N VAL A 330 9.08 -28.02 -10.07
CA VAL A 330 9.87 -27.02 -10.81
C VAL A 330 10.66 -27.72 -11.92
N PRO A 331 10.23 -27.63 -13.20
CA PRO A 331 10.83 -28.40 -14.30
C PRO A 331 12.35 -28.20 -14.46
N SER A 332 12.85 -26.99 -14.20
CA SER A 332 14.28 -26.66 -14.33
C SER A 332 15.18 -27.20 -13.21
N MET A 333 14.63 -27.88 -12.19
CA MET A 333 15.36 -28.38 -11.02
C MET A 333 15.78 -29.85 -11.13
N GLU A 334 15.64 -30.49 -12.29
CA GLU A 334 15.80 -31.95 -12.45
C GLU A 334 17.12 -32.51 -11.89
N THR A 335 18.27 -31.90 -12.20
CA THR A 335 19.56 -32.34 -11.67
C THR A 335 19.65 -32.21 -10.16
N CYS A 336 19.12 -31.11 -9.61
CA CYS A 336 19.12 -30.86 -8.17
C CYS A 336 18.17 -31.82 -7.45
N ARG A 337 17.02 -32.11 -8.05
CA ARG A 337 16.03 -33.08 -7.57
C ARG A 337 16.63 -34.47 -7.41
N LEU A 338 17.35 -34.97 -8.41
CA LEU A 338 18.01 -36.28 -8.33
C LEU A 338 19.01 -36.35 -7.17
N SER A 339 19.85 -35.31 -7.01
CA SER A 339 20.79 -35.25 -5.88
C SER A 339 20.09 -35.18 -4.52
N MET A 340 18.95 -34.49 -4.43
CA MET A 340 18.12 -34.44 -3.22
C MET A 340 17.49 -35.81 -2.91
N GLU A 341 17.00 -36.52 -3.93
CA GLU A 341 16.41 -37.87 -3.80
C GLU A 341 17.46 -38.88 -3.32
N ASP A 342 18.67 -38.85 -3.88
CA ASP A 342 19.78 -39.72 -3.47
C ASP A 342 20.18 -39.48 -2.02
N PHE A 343 20.27 -38.21 -1.60
CA PHE A 343 20.65 -37.85 -0.23
C PHE A 343 19.60 -38.32 0.80
N VAL A 344 18.31 -38.06 0.54
CA VAL A 344 17.22 -38.52 1.42
C VAL A 344 17.17 -40.06 1.47
N GLY A 345 17.38 -40.73 0.34
CA GLY A 345 17.45 -42.19 0.26
C GLY A 345 18.64 -42.80 1.01
N GLY A 346 19.79 -42.10 1.03
CA GLY A 346 20.98 -42.49 1.80
C GLY A 346 20.78 -42.41 3.31
N LEU A 347 20.16 -41.34 3.79
CA LEU A 347 19.84 -41.18 5.22
C LEU A 347 18.94 -42.31 5.74
N GLY A 348 17.96 -42.76 4.94
CA GLY A 348 17.11 -43.90 5.31
C GLY A 348 17.88 -45.19 5.59
N LYS A 349 19.01 -45.40 4.91
CA LYS A 349 19.85 -46.60 5.06
C LYS A 349 20.79 -46.52 6.26
N GLU A 350 21.41 -45.36 6.52
CA GLU A 350 22.33 -45.18 7.66
C GLU A 350 21.62 -45.24 9.03
N PHE A 351 20.41 -44.69 9.14
CA PHE A 351 19.66 -44.72 10.41
C PHE A 351 18.94 -46.06 10.68
N CYS A 352 18.57 -46.83 9.65
CA CYS A 352 18.05 -48.19 9.85
C CYS A 352 19.14 -49.13 10.40
N VAL A 353 20.38 -48.97 9.94
CA VAL A 353 21.52 -49.79 10.42
C VAL A 353 21.85 -49.51 11.89
N GLN A 354 21.59 -48.30 12.40
CA GLN A 354 21.77 -47.98 13.83
C GLN A 354 20.67 -48.55 14.74
N ASN A 355 19.42 -48.65 14.27
CA ASN A 355 18.33 -49.23 15.07
C ASN A 355 18.33 -50.78 15.09
N ASP A 356 18.91 -51.43 14.09
CA ASP A 356 19.07 -52.90 14.07
C ASP A 356 20.27 -53.39 14.92
N GLY A 357 21.15 -52.48 15.35
CA GLY A 357 22.34 -52.78 16.16
C GLY A 357 22.07 -53.08 17.64
N ASP A 358 20.95 -52.59 18.20
CA ASP A 358 20.67 -52.66 19.65
C ASP A 358 19.84 -53.87 20.09
N ASN A 359 19.43 -54.75 19.15
CA ASN A 359 18.58 -55.91 19.46
C ASN A 359 19.27 -57.27 19.39
N ARG A 360 20.60 -57.33 19.35
CA ARG A 360 21.36 -58.60 19.35
C ARG A 360 22.63 -58.57 20.20
N SER A 361 22.47 -58.56 21.52
CA SER A 361 23.47 -59.17 22.41
C SER A 361 22.99 -59.29 23.85
N GLN A 362 22.04 -60.20 24.11
CA GLN A 362 22.01 -60.94 25.37
C GLN A 362 21.53 -62.37 25.12
N LEU A 363 22.49 -63.28 24.95
CA LEU A 363 22.30 -64.70 25.19
C LEU A 363 23.62 -65.27 25.72
N THR A 364 23.62 -65.54 27.02
CA THR A 364 24.36 -66.61 27.75
C THR A 364 25.88 -66.62 27.74
N VAL A 365 26.48 -66.38 28.92
CA VAL A 365 27.01 -67.44 29.80
C VAL A 365 26.56 -67.16 31.22
#